data_AF-A0A9D4TL84-F1
#
_entry.id   AF-A0A9D4TL84-F1
#
_cell.length_a   1.000
_cell.length_b   1.000
_cell.length_c   1.000
_cell.angle_alpha   90.00
_cell.angle_beta   90.00
_cell.angle_gamma   90.00
#
_symmetry.space_group_name_H-M   'P 1'
#
loop_
_entity.id
_entity.type
_entity.pdbx_description
1 polymer ?
#
loop_
_entity_poly.entity_id
_entity_poly.type
_entity_poly.pdbx_seq_one_letter_code
_entity_poly.pdbx_strand_id
1 'polypeptide(L)'
;MTNALGRSPAIQVEPDAAHALDDAQLRLGTLMHPPLEVHQHPTCKETILALKHCHADNPIAKYWGVCNQAAKDLNLCLVAEKALKRAQNKERLQLEQARLRARFESRRKSQAAAKGEADGAAAATEPTRQPGSQLPGYWTPNQRGIPEQQTQ
;
A
#
# COMPACT_ATOMS: atom_id res chain seq x y z
N MET A 1 -2.07 -34.28 23.16
CA MET A 1 -0.94 -33.35 22.92
C MET A 1 -1.25 -32.57 21.64
N THR A 2 -1.98 -31.47 21.74
CA THR A 2 -2.36 -30.64 20.58
C THR A 2 -1.34 -29.52 20.41
N ASN A 3 -0.66 -29.52 19.27
CA ASN A 3 0.46 -28.63 18.97
C ASN A 3 -0.06 -27.22 18.67
N ALA A 4 0.27 -26.27 19.55
CA ALA A 4 0.09 -24.84 19.33
C ALA A 4 1.25 -24.32 18.49
N LEU A 5 1.02 -23.96 17.24
CA LEU A 5 2.01 -23.26 16.41
C LEU A 5 1.50 -21.87 16.03
N GLY A 6 1.87 -20.92 16.89
CA GLY A 6 2.54 -19.66 16.54
C GLY A 6 1.95 -18.84 15.39
N ARG A 7 0.93 -18.05 15.70
CA ARG A 7 0.56 -16.89 14.87
C ARG A 7 1.52 -15.74 15.24
N SER A 8 2.40 -15.35 14.32
CA SER A 8 3.21 -14.13 14.49
C SER A 8 2.30 -12.93 14.79
N PRO A 9 2.73 -12.02 15.69
CA PRO A 9 1.95 -10.84 15.98
C PRO A 9 1.86 -9.99 14.71
N ALA A 10 0.65 -9.61 14.35
CA ALA A 10 0.44 -8.50 13.44
C ALA A 10 1.20 -7.30 14.02
N ILE A 11 2.06 -6.68 13.21
CA ILE A 11 2.57 -5.35 13.52
C ILE A 11 1.34 -4.44 13.50
N GLN A 12 0.79 -4.19 14.68
CA GLN A 12 -0.22 -3.17 14.90
C GLN A 12 0.52 -1.84 14.83
N VAL A 13 0.49 -1.21 13.65
CA VAL A 13 0.75 0.23 13.56
C VAL A 13 -0.57 0.87 13.94
N GLU A 14 -0.74 1.13 15.23
CA GLU A 14 -1.87 1.92 15.74
C GLU A 14 -1.76 3.33 15.13
N PRO A 15 -2.80 3.84 14.46
CA PRO A 15 -2.80 5.22 14.00
C PRO A 15 -3.05 6.13 15.20
N ASP A 16 -2.01 6.79 15.69
CA ASP A 16 -2.16 7.88 16.65
C ASP A 16 -3.17 8.92 16.12
N ALA A 17 -4.15 9.27 16.97
CA ALA A 17 -5.31 10.10 16.63
C ALA A 17 -4.95 11.50 16.07
N ALA A 18 -3.68 11.90 16.16
CA ALA A 18 -3.15 13.12 15.56
C ALA A 18 -3.09 13.08 14.03
N HIS A 19 -2.96 11.90 13.40
CA HIS A 19 -2.88 11.79 11.92
C HIS A 19 -4.24 11.86 11.22
N ALA A 20 -5.33 11.48 11.90
CA ALA A 20 -6.65 11.41 11.28
C ALA A 20 -7.28 12.80 11.01
N LEU A 21 -6.83 13.84 11.71
CA LEU A 21 -7.28 15.22 11.46
C LEU A 21 -6.49 15.92 10.34
N ASP A 22 -5.33 15.38 9.93
CA ASP A 22 -4.48 15.95 8.87
C ASP A 22 -4.90 15.46 7.46
N ASP A 23 -5.49 14.26 7.36
CA ASP A 23 -5.91 13.63 6.10
C ASP A 23 -7.17 14.26 5.45
N ALA A 24 -8.02 14.95 6.22
CA ALA A 24 -9.21 15.62 5.70
C ALA A 24 -8.90 16.97 5.03
N GLN A 25 -7.71 17.55 5.28
CA GLN A 25 -7.29 18.85 4.75
C GLN A 25 -6.71 18.77 3.31
N LEU A 26 -6.54 17.56 2.75
CA LEU A 26 -5.75 17.33 1.53
C LEU A 26 -6.51 17.49 0.20
N ARG A 27 -7.59 18.28 0.14
CA ARG A 27 -8.32 18.54 -1.12
C ARG A 27 -8.66 20.00 -1.41
N LEU A 28 -8.37 20.95 -0.53
CA LEU A 28 -8.55 22.37 -0.82
C LEU A 28 -7.22 23.13 -0.66
N GLY A 29 -6.79 23.74 -1.76
CA GLY A 29 -5.49 24.37 -1.92
C GLY A 29 -5.18 25.39 -0.82
N THR A 30 -4.19 25.07 0.00
CA THR A 30 -3.43 26.03 0.76
C THR A 30 -2.17 26.34 -0.03
N LEU A 31 -1.90 27.63 -0.25
CA LEU A 31 -0.73 28.15 -0.98
C LEU A 31 0.62 27.86 -0.26
N MET A 32 0.59 27.02 0.77
CA MET A 32 1.70 26.38 1.45
C MET A 32 1.21 25.00 1.92
N HIS A 33 1.75 23.91 1.37
CA HIS A 33 1.45 22.54 1.80
C HIS A 33 1.76 22.37 3.31
N PRO A 34 1.01 21.53 4.05
CA PRO A 34 1.27 21.23 5.45
C PRO A 34 2.74 20.87 5.75
N PRO A 35 3.17 21.04 7.01
CA PRO A 35 4.57 21.14 7.38
C PRO A 35 5.36 19.91 6.93
N LEU A 36 6.42 20.16 6.16
CA LEU A 36 7.38 19.14 5.81
C LEU A 36 8.18 18.79 7.07
N GLU A 37 7.84 17.63 7.63
CA GLU A 37 8.40 17.14 8.87
C GLU A 37 9.83 16.61 8.67
N VAL A 38 10.77 17.14 9.45
CA VAL A 38 12.21 16.84 9.30
C VAL A 38 12.49 15.35 9.56
N HIS A 39 11.72 14.72 10.44
CA HIS A 39 11.89 13.32 10.78
C HIS A 39 11.55 12.37 9.62
N GLN A 40 10.72 12.78 8.66
CA GLN A 40 10.34 11.96 7.50
C GLN A 40 11.41 11.97 6.38
N HIS A 41 12.27 12.99 6.38
CA HIS A 41 13.23 13.31 5.33
C HIS A 41 14.63 13.56 5.89
N PRO A 42 15.28 12.53 6.48
CA PRO A 42 16.57 12.71 7.16
C PRO A 42 17.66 13.22 6.22
N THR A 43 17.63 12.84 4.94
CA THR A 43 18.62 13.25 3.92
C THR A 43 18.45 14.71 3.48
N CYS A 44 17.23 15.25 3.58
CA CYS A 44 16.91 16.62 3.13
C CYS A 44 16.72 17.62 4.27
N LYS A 45 17.14 17.26 5.49
CA LYS A 45 16.96 18.11 6.69
C LYS A 45 17.43 19.56 6.48
N GLU A 46 18.62 19.74 5.91
CA GLU A 46 19.22 21.06 5.76
C GLU A 46 18.43 21.96 4.79
N THR A 47 17.97 21.41 3.66
CA THR A 47 17.16 22.17 2.69
C THR A 47 15.76 22.46 3.20
N ILE A 48 15.20 21.56 4.02
CA ILE A 48 13.92 21.79 4.73
C ILE A 48 14.06 22.95 5.72
N LEU A 49 15.13 22.96 6.53
CA LEU A 49 15.38 24.03 7.49
C LEU A 49 15.63 25.37 6.79
N ALA A 50 16.37 25.39 5.68
CA ALA A 50 16.57 26.60 4.88
C ALA A 50 15.25 27.19 4.37
N LEU A 51 14.33 26.36 3.88
CA LEU A 51 13.01 26.83 3.45
C LEU A 51 12.16 27.34 4.63
N LYS A 52 12.19 26.63 5.77
CA LYS A 52 11.50 27.06 7.00
C LYS A 52 12.03 28.41 7.50
N HIS A 53 13.34 28.60 7.48
CA HIS A 53 13.99 29.86 7.85
C HIS A 53 13.57 31.00 6.92
N CYS A 54 13.62 30.78 5.60
CA CYS A 54 13.20 31.79 4.63
C CYS A 54 11.73 32.19 4.82
N HIS A 55 10.84 31.23 5.10
CA HIS A 55 9.43 31.51 5.39
C HIS A 55 9.20 32.23 6.72
N ALA A 56 10.05 31.99 7.73
CA ALA A 56 9.99 32.67 9.02
C ALA A 56 10.43 34.14 8.90
N ASP A 57 11.51 34.40 8.15
CA ASP A 57 12.03 35.75 7.93
C ASP A 57 11.12 36.58 7.01
N ASN A 58 10.39 35.93 6.10
CA ASN A 58 9.62 36.57 5.03
C ASN A 58 8.13 36.19 5.09
N PRO A 59 7.38 36.54 6.15
CA PRO A 59 6.01 36.06 6.36
C PRO A 59 5.03 36.50 5.26
N ILE A 60 5.26 37.67 4.64
CA ILE A 60 4.47 38.19 3.52
C ILE A 60 5.19 37.93 2.18
N ALA A 61 6.49 38.19 2.12
CA ALA A 61 7.27 38.07 0.89
C ALA A 61 7.45 36.63 0.38
N LYS A 62 7.23 35.62 1.24
CA LYS A 62 7.18 34.20 0.83
C LYS A 62 6.14 33.91 -0.25
N TYR A 63 5.02 34.64 -0.27
CA TYR A 63 3.97 34.47 -1.28
C TYR A 63 4.31 35.13 -2.63
N TRP A 64 5.30 36.02 -2.63
CA TRP A 64 5.78 36.72 -3.83
C TRP A 64 7.01 36.03 -4.45
N GLY A 65 7.36 34.84 -3.96
CA GLY A 65 8.41 34.00 -4.56
C GLY A 65 9.84 34.28 -4.10
N VAL A 66 10.04 35.07 -3.03
CA VAL A 66 11.38 35.34 -2.47
C VAL A 66 12.11 34.05 -2.06
N CYS A 67 11.36 33.04 -1.60
CA CYS A 67 11.90 31.74 -1.16
C CYS A 67 11.97 30.68 -2.27
N ASN A 68 11.78 31.04 -3.54
CA ASN A 68 11.73 30.08 -4.64
C ASN A 68 13.03 29.28 -4.82
N GLN A 69 14.19 29.87 -4.51
CA GLN A 69 15.45 29.15 -4.62
C GLN A 69 15.56 28.04 -3.58
N ALA A 70 15.28 28.33 -2.31
CA ALA A 70 15.22 27.33 -1.24
C ALA A 70 14.19 26.23 -1.55
N ALA A 71 13.05 26.59 -2.15
CA ALA A 71 12.04 25.62 -2.58
C ALA A 71 12.52 24.72 -3.72
N LYS A 72 13.29 25.25 -4.68
CA LYS A 72 13.90 24.45 -5.76
C LYS A 72 14.91 23.45 -5.21
N ASP A 73 15.79 23.90 -4.31
CA ASP A 73 16.85 23.07 -3.72
C ASP A 73 16.25 21.93 -2.89
N LEU A 74 15.18 22.21 -2.14
CA LEU A 74 14.41 21.19 -1.44
C LEU A 74 13.79 20.18 -2.40
N ASN A 75 13.13 20.63 -3.48
CA ASN A 75 12.51 19.74 -4.45
C ASN A 75 13.53 18.79 -5.10
N LEU A 76 14.71 19.30 -5.46
CA LEU A 76 15.78 18.47 -6.03
C LEU A 76 16.22 17.38 -5.05
N CYS A 77 16.36 17.73 -3.77
CA CYS A 77 16.70 16.76 -2.73
C CYS A 77 15.62 15.69 -2.57
N LEU A 78 14.34 16.10 -2.49
CA LEU A 78 13.21 15.16 -2.31
C LEU A 78 13.06 14.21 -3.50
N VAL A 79 13.33 14.67 -4.72
CA VAL A 79 13.33 13.83 -5.91
C VAL A 79 14.42 12.76 -5.81
N ALA A 80 15.63 13.14 -5.41
CA ALA A 80 16.73 12.20 -5.20
C ALA A 80 16.42 11.19 -4.09
N GLU A 81 15.94 11.65 -2.93
CA GLU A 81 15.56 10.78 -1.81
C GLU A 81 14.46 9.79 -2.21
N LYS A 82 13.46 10.26 -2.94
CA LYS A 82 12.36 9.43 -3.46
C LYS A 82 12.85 8.39 -4.45
N ALA A 83 13.82 8.72 -5.31
CA ALA A 83 14.41 7.76 -6.23
C ALA A 83 15.13 6.63 -5.49
N LEU A 84 15.90 6.95 -4.44
CA LEU A 84 16.58 5.96 -3.60
C LEU A 84 15.59 5.03 -2.89
N LYS A 85 14.57 5.59 -2.22
CA LYS A 85 13.52 4.80 -1.56
C LYS A 85 12.77 3.90 -2.55
N ARG A 86 12.50 4.38 -3.77
CA ARG A 86 11.85 3.60 -4.83
C ARG A 86 12.70 2.42 -5.28
N ALA A 87 14.02 2.59 -5.41
CA ALA A 87 14.93 1.50 -5.75
C ALA A 87 14.91 0.40 -4.68
N GLN A 88 15.06 0.76 -3.41
CA GLN A 88 15.01 -0.18 -2.28
C GLN A 88 13.67 -0.91 -2.18
N ASN A 89 12.56 -0.17 -2.35
CA ASN A 89 11.23 -0.77 -2.33
C ASN A 89 11.01 -1.74 -3.49
N LYS A 90 11.60 -1.48 -4.66
CA LYS A 90 11.52 -2.38 -5.82
C LYS A 90 12.19 -3.72 -5.52
N GLU A 91 13.38 -3.69 -4.92
CA GLU A 91 14.09 -4.92 -4.52
C GLU A 91 13.31 -5.70 -3.47
N ARG A 92 12.85 -5.03 -2.41
CA ARG A 92 12.02 -5.66 -1.37
C ARG A 92 10.73 -6.27 -1.96
N LEU A 93 10.08 -5.55 -2.88
CA LEU A 93 8.87 -6.03 -3.53
C LEU A 93 9.13 -7.29 -4.36
N GLN A 94 10.24 -7.35 -5.10
CA GLN A 94 10.59 -8.53 -5.89
C GLN A 94 10.80 -9.76 -5.01
N LEU A 95 11.50 -9.61 -3.88
CA LEU A 95 11.72 -10.69 -2.92
C LEU A 95 10.40 -11.18 -2.32
N GLU A 96 9.55 -10.27 -1.87
CA GLU A 96 8.23 -10.62 -1.32
C GLU A 96 7.32 -11.26 -2.38
N GLN A 97 7.33 -10.76 -3.62
CA GLN A 97 6.58 -11.37 -4.72
C GLN A 97 7.04 -12.81 -5.00
N ALA A 98 8.35 -13.07 -5.03
CA ALA A 98 8.88 -14.42 -5.19
C ALA A 98 8.46 -15.34 -4.04
N ARG A 99 8.58 -14.86 -2.79
CA ARG A 99 8.14 -15.58 -1.59
C ARG A 99 6.65 -15.93 -1.62
N LEU A 100 5.81 -14.97 -2.00
CA LEU A 100 4.37 -15.17 -2.09
C LEU A 100 4.01 -16.16 -3.20
N ARG A 101 4.62 -16.05 -4.38
CA ARG A 101 4.43 -17.00 -5.49
C ARG A 101 4.74 -18.43 -5.06
N ALA A 102 5.90 -18.66 -4.43
CA ALA A 102 6.28 -19.97 -3.90
C ALA A 102 5.26 -20.51 -2.88
N ARG A 103 4.75 -19.66 -1.99
CA ARG A 103 3.69 -20.02 -1.02
C ARG A 103 2.35 -20.35 -1.67
N PHE A 104 1.98 -19.67 -2.75
CA PHE A 104 0.76 -19.98 -3.49
C PHE A 104 0.89 -21.30 -4.23
N GLU A 105 2.03 -21.56 -4.86
CA GLU A 105 2.30 -22.82 -5.54
C GLU A 105 2.31 -24.01 -4.59
N SER A 106 2.93 -23.89 -3.42
CA SER A 106 2.93 -24.95 -2.41
C SER A 106 1.52 -25.24 -1.90
N ARG A 107 0.71 -24.22 -1.62
CA ARG A 107 -0.70 -24.39 -1.27
C ARG A 107 -1.51 -25.04 -2.38
N ARG A 108 -1.27 -24.68 -3.64
CA ARG A 108 -1.94 -25.30 -4.79
C ARG A 108 -1.60 -26.79 -4.88
N LYS A 109 -0.33 -27.15 -4.68
CA LYS A 109 0.13 -28.55 -4.65
C LYS A 109 -0.48 -29.32 -3.47
N SER A 110 -0.48 -28.77 -2.26
CA SER A 110 -1.07 -29.44 -1.09
C SER A 110 -2.58 -29.62 -1.23
N GLN A 111 -3.29 -28.65 -1.81
CA GLN A 111 -4.71 -28.77 -2.11
C GLN A 111 -4.98 -29.82 -3.20
N ALA A 112 -4.15 -29.90 -4.24
CA ALA A 112 -4.27 -30.93 -5.27
C ALA A 112 -4.03 -32.34 -4.69
N ALA A 113 -3.03 -32.50 -3.81
CA ALA A 113 -2.78 -33.77 -3.12
C ALA A 113 -3.95 -34.17 -2.21
N ALA A 114 -4.44 -33.24 -1.39
CA ALA A 114 -5.59 -33.47 -0.51
C ALA A 114 -6.89 -33.77 -1.29
N LYS A 115 -7.08 -33.16 -2.47
CA LYS A 115 -8.20 -33.49 -3.37
C LYS A 115 -8.05 -34.88 -3.97
N GLY A 116 -6.87 -35.28 -4.44
CA GLY A 116 -6.64 -36.63 -4.96
C GLY A 116 -6.92 -37.73 -3.92
N GLU A 117 -6.64 -37.45 -2.64
CA GLU A 117 -7.00 -38.33 -1.52
C GLU A 117 -8.51 -38.34 -1.22
N ALA A 118 -9.16 -37.17 -1.26
CA ALA A 118 -10.61 -37.05 -1.07
C ALA A 118 -11.42 -37.67 -2.22
N ASP A 119 -10.96 -37.55 -3.46
CA ASP A 119 -11.57 -38.15 -4.65
C ASP A 119 -11.41 -39.69 -4.64
N GLY A 120 -10.29 -40.21 -4.10
CA GLY A 120 -10.08 -41.64 -3.84
C GLY A 120 -10.97 -42.22 -2.75
N ALA A 121 -11.37 -41.40 -1.75
CA ALA A 121 -12.34 -41.78 -0.73
C ALA A 121 -13.80 -41.58 -1.18
N ALA A 122 -14.08 -40.60 -2.04
CA ALA A 122 -15.41 -40.32 -2.58
C ALA A 122 -15.84 -41.32 -3.68
N ALA A 123 -14.90 -42.04 -4.30
CA ALA A 123 -15.20 -43.13 -5.25
C ALA A 123 -15.97 -44.32 -4.63
N ALA A 124 -16.16 -44.36 -3.30
CA ALA A 124 -16.92 -45.39 -2.61
C ALA A 124 -18.35 -44.97 -2.18
N THR A 125 -18.78 -43.73 -2.42
CA THR A 125 -20.12 -43.28 -2.04
C THR A 125 -20.75 -42.37 -3.09
N GLU A 126 -21.77 -42.89 -3.77
CA GLU A 126 -22.66 -42.13 -4.66
C GLU A 126 -23.37 -41.02 -3.86
N PRO A 127 -23.14 -39.72 -4.15
CA PRO A 127 -23.80 -38.66 -3.41
C PRO A 127 -25.16 -38.39 -4.06
N THR A 128 -26.23 -38.69 -3.32
CA THR A 128 -27.59 -38.27 -3.65
C THR A 128 -27.63 -36.75 -3.89
N ARG A 129 -28.00 -36.36 -5.11
CA ARG A 129 -28.20 -34.96 -5.53
C ARG A 129 -29.41 -34.36 -4.83
N GLN A 130 -29.21 -33.48 -3.85
CA GLN A 130 -30.26 -32.57 -3.39
C GLN A 130 -30.03 -31.15 -3.95
N PRO A 131 -31.09 -30.46 -4.41
CA PRO A 131 -30.96 -29.12 -4.96
C PRO A 131 -30.91 -28.08 -3.83
N GLY A 132 -29.96 -27.15 -3.95
CA GLY A 132 -30.11 -25.78 -3.47
C GLY A 132 -29.82 -25.53 -1.99
N SER A 133 -28.70 -24.85 -1.73
CA SER A 133 -28.71 -23.75 -0.75
C SER A 133 -27.79 -22.65 -1.26
N GLN A 134 -28.38 -21.47 -1.49
CA GLN A 134 -27.64 -20.24 -1.78
C GLN A 134 -26.67 -19.96 -0.63
N LEU A 135 -25.37 -19.83 -0.95
CA LEU A 135 -24.40 -19.28 0.00
C LEU A 135 -24.55 -17.75 0.05
N PRO A 136 -24.54 -17.14 1.25
CA PRO A 136 -24.68 -15.70 1.39
C PRO A 136 -23.37 -14.98 1.06
N GLY A 137 -23.43 -14.09 0.07
CA GLY A 137 -22.78 -12.77 0.07
C GLY A 137 -21.26 -12.68 0.17
N TYR A 138 -20.51 -13.11 -0.85
CA TYR A 138 -19.17 -12.57 -1.10
C TYR A 138 -19.12 -11.80 -2.41
N TRP A 139 -18.52 -10.61 -2.35
CA TRP A 139 -18.46 -9.60 -3.39
C TRP A 139 -17.75 -10.13 -4.66
N THR A 140 -18.42 -10.14 -5.81
CA THR A 140 -17.84 -10.47 -7.13
C THR A 140 -17.33 -9.20 -7.82
N PRO A 141 -16.02 -9.04 -8.07
CA PRO A 141 -15.49 -7.89 -8.81
C PRO A 141 -15.68 -8.10 -10.32
N ASN A 142 -16.90 -7.99 -10.84
CA ASN A 142 -17.11 -7.74 -12.28
C ASN A 142 -18.43 -7.00 -12.56
N GLN A 143 -18.48 -5.73 -12.15
CA GLN A 143 -19.53 -4.78 -12.53
C GLN A 143 -18.91 -3.47 -13.05
N ARG A 144 -17.72 -3.53 -13.66
CA ARG A 144 -17.25 -2.46 -14.55
C ARG A 144 -17.48 -2.94 -15.97
N GLY A 145 -18.70 -2.70 -16.45
CA GLY A 145 -18.98 -2.66 -17.88
C GLY A 145 -18.06 -1.64 -18.53
N ILE A 146 -17.04 -2.14 -19.21
CA ILE A 146 -16.41 -1.42 -20.32
C ILE A 146 -17.23 -1.88 -21.54
N PRO A 147 -18.02 -1.01 -22.18
CA PRO A 147 -18.72 -1.41 -23.40
C PRO A 147 -17.69 -1.68 -24.49
N GLU A 148 -17.73 -2.92 -24.99
CA GLU A 148 -17.10 -3.39 -26.21
C GLU A 148 -17.68 -2.59 -27.38
N GLN A 149 -17.03 -1.47 -27.72
CA GLN A 149 -17.35 -0.72 -28.95
C GLN A 149 -17.03 -1.64 -30.12
N GLN A 150 -18.07 -2.14 -30.77
CA GLN A 150 -17.98 -2.87 -32.02
C GLN A 150 -17.36 -1.97 -33.07
N THR A 151 -16.18 -2.37 -33.55
CA THR A 151 -15.66 -1.97 -34.86
C THR A 151 -16.64 -2.39 -35.95
N GLN A 152 -17.23 -1.40 -36.62
CA GLN A 152 -17.55 -1.43 -38.04
C GLN A 152 -17.06 -0.13 -38.67
#